data_AF-A0A661H3X4-F1
#
_entry.id   AF-A0A661H3X4-F1
#
_cell.length_a   1.000
_cell.length_b   1.000
_cell.length_c   1.000
_cell.angle_alpha   90.00
_cell.angle_beta   90.00
_cell.angle_gamma   90.00
#
_symmetry.space_group_name_H-M   'P 1'
#
loop_
_entity.id
_entity.type
_entity.pdbx_description
1 polymer ?
#
loop_
_entity_poly.entity_id
_entity_poly.type
_entity_poly.pdbx_seq_one_letter_code
_entity_poly.pdbx_strand_id
1 'polypeptide(L)'
;KVLAVNTDERLKALAENKHMTIVDSRNLIDALHFIQHQRIKHQCGQILRGEKVTNFLNPRDLPKMAKEQLRDAFTIIDDAQSAVRQTYRAGMG
;
A
#
# COMPACT_ATOMS: atom_id res chain seq x y z
N LYS A 1 -5.13 -13.25 -17.82
CA LYS A 1 -3.98 -12.32 -18.01
C LYS A 1 -4.47 -10.92 -17.66
N VAL A 2 -3.76 -10.19 -16.78
CA VAL A 2 -4.12 -8.82 -16.38
C VAL A 2 -3.31 -7.83 -17.22
N LEU A 3 -3.98 -6.91 -17.92
CA LEU A 3 -3.36 -5.93 -18.82
C LEU A 3 -3.22 -4.53 -18.20
N ALA A 4 -3.89 -4.28 -17.06
CA ALA A 4 -3.84 -3.01 -16.36
C ALA A 4 -2.39 -2.64 -15.97
N VAL A 5 -2.08 -1.34 -16.03
CA VAL A 5 -0.75 -0.82 -15.69
C VAL A 5 -0.74 -0.24 -14.27
N ASN A 6 -1.76 0.58 -13.93
CA ASN A 6 -1.88 1.21 -12.63
C ASN A 6 -2.15 0.17 -11.53
N THR A 7 -1.55 0.35 -10.35
CA THR A 7 -1.66 -0.62 -9.24
C THR A 7 -3.10 -0.85 -8.82
N ASP A 8 -3.91 0.20 -8.69
CA ASP A 8 -5.34 0.11 -8.39
C ASP A 8 -6.11 -0.78 -9.36
N GLU A 9 -5.97 -0.51 -10.66
CA GLU A 9 -6.64 -1.26 -11.72
C GLU A 9 -6.16 -2.71 -11.76
N ARG A 10 -4.87 -2.95 -11.49
CA ARG A 10 -4.31 -4.30 -11.41
C ARG A 10 -4.91 -5.09 -10.25
N LEU A 11 -5.05 -4.49 -9.07
CA LEU A 11 -5.64 -5.16 -7.91
C LEU A 11 -7.10 -5.53 -8.18
N LYS A 12 -7.88 -4.60 -8.75
CA LYS A 12 -9.27 -4.85 -9.16
C LYS A 12 -9.36 -5.98 -10.17
N ALA A 13 -8.56 -5.92 -11.23
CA ALA A 13 -8.53 -6.94 -12.28
C ALA A 13 -8.10 -8.32 -11.73
N LEU A 14 -7.18 -8.38 -10.78
CA LEU A 14 -6.80 -9.65 -10.13
C LEU A 14 -7.97 -10.26 -9.35
N ALA A 15 -8.75 -9.45 -8.64
CA ALA A 15 -9.96 -9.93 -7.95
C ALA A 15 -11.05 -10.39 -8.92
N GLU A 16 -11.32 -9.61 -9.97
CA GLU A 16 -12.30 -9.94 -11.03
C GLU A 16 -11.96 -11.26 -11.73
N ASN A 17 -10.66 -11.51 -11.97
CA ASN A 17 -10.16 -12.74 -12.57
C ASN A 17 -9.92 -13.87 -11.55
N LYS A 18 -10.38 -13.70 -10.30
CA LYS A 18 -10.29 -14.69 -9.21
C LYS A 18 -8.87 -15.13 -8.85
N HIS A 19 -7.88 -14.28 -9.11
CA HIS A 19 -6.48 -14.50 -8.70
C HIS A 19 -6.21 -14.05 -7.26
N MET A 20 -7.10 -13.26 -6.67
CA MET A 20 -7.11 -12.87 -5.26
C MET A 20 -8.56 -12.67 -4.80
N THR A 21 -8.79 -12.62 -3.49
CA THR A 21 -10.14 -12.33 -2.99
C THR A 21 -10.49 -10.85 -3.19
N ILE A 22 -11.79 -10.54 -3.28
CA ILE A 22 -12.26 -9.16 -3.35
C ILE A 22 -11.87 -8.37 -2.09
N VAL A 23 -11.86 -9.04 -0.93
CA VAL A 23 -11.49 -8.43 0.36
C VAL A 23 -10.02 -8.03 0.35
N ASP A 24 -9.11 -8.93 -0.04
CA ASP A 24 -7.67 -8.64 -0.10
C ASP A 24 -7.37 -7.52 -1.10
N SER A 25 -8.03 -7.53 -2.26
CA SER A 25 -7.91 -6.45 -3.24
C SER A 25 -8.32 -5.10 -2.66
N ARG A 26 -9.45 -5.02 -1.95
CA ARG A 26 -9.93 -3.77 -1.34
C ARG A 26 -8.99 -3.29 -0.24
N ASN A 27 -8.57 -4.19 0.64
CA ASN A 27 -7.64 -3.87 1.71
C ASN A 27 -6.31 -3.32 1.17
N LEU A 28 -5.76 -3.90 0.09
CA LEU A 28 -4.54 -3.42 -0.55
C LEU A 28 -4.73 -2.06 -1.24
N ILE A 29 -5.88 -1.83 -1.86
CA ILE A 29 -6.22 -0.53 -2.46
C ILE A 29 -6.31 0.54 -1.36
N ASP A 30 -7.00 0.26 -0.26
CA ASP A 30 -7.17 1.19 0.85
C ASP A 30 -5.81 1.51 1.51
N ALA A 31 -4.97 0.49 1.72
CA ALA A 31 -3.60 0.68 2.21
C ALA A 31 -2.76 1.54 1.26
N LEU A 32 -2.85 1.31 -0.06
CA LEU A 32 -2.15 2.09 -1.07
C LEU A 32 -2.58 3.56 -1.03
N HIS A 33 -3.88 3.83 -1.02
CA HIS A 33 -4.42 5.20 -0.98
C HIS A 33 -4.05 5.90 0.30
N PHE A 34 -4.08 5.21 1.45
CA PHE A 34 -3.65 5.77 2.72
C PHE A 34 -2.18 6.21 2.67
N ILE A 35 -1.27 5.34 2.20
CA ILE A 35 0.16 5.65 2.10
C ILE A 35 0.40 6.81 1.13
N GLN A 36 -0.25 6.80 -0.04
CA GLN A 36 -0.13 7.88 -1.02
C GLN A 36 -0.62 9.21 -0.46
N HIS A 37 -1.75 9.20 0.26
CA HIS A 37 -2.30 10.40 0.90
C HIS A 37 -1.32 10.96 1.95
N GLN A 38 -0.77 10.11 2.83
CA GLN A 38 0.22 10.54 3.82
C GLN A 38 1.48 11.10 3.15
N ARG A 39 1.95 10.46 2.08
CA ARG A 39 3.10 10.94 1.31
C ARG A 39 2.85 12.32 0.72
N ILE A 40 1.72 12.52 0.03
CA ILE A 40 1.38 13.81 -0.58
C ILE A 40 1.26 14.89 0.50
N LYS A 41 0.56 14.61 1.61
CA LYS A 41 0.43 15.55 2.72
C LYS A 41 1.79 15.96 3.30
N HIS A 42 2.68 15.00 3.49
CA HIS A 42 4.03 15.25 3.98
C HIS A 42 4.86 16.11 3.02
N GLN A 43 4.83 15.78 1.74
CA GLN A 43 5.57 16.48 0.69
C GLN A 43 5.04 17.91 0.48
N CYS A 44 3.72 18.11 0.52
CA CYS A 44 3.14 19.46 0.52
C CYS A 44 3.65 20.27 1.73
N GLY A 45 3.71 19.65 2.91
CA GLY A 45 4.28 20.30 4.10
C GLY A 45 5.75 20.70 3.94
N GLN A 46 6.58 19.84 3.32
CA GLN A 46 7.98 20.14 3.01
C GLN A 46 8.11 21.30 2.02
N ILE A 47 7.31 21.29 0.95
CA ILE A 47 7.29 22.36 -0.06
C ILE A 47 6.97 23.71 0.60
N LEU A 48 5.94 23.75 1.45
CA LEU A 48 5.54 24.97 2.16
C LEU A 48 6.61 25.49 3.13
N ARG A 49 7.49 24.62 3.65
CA ARG A 49 8.63 25.00 4.50
C ARG A 49 9.92 25.27 3.72
N GLY A 50 9.92 25.14 2.39
CA GLY A 50 11.14 25.25 1.58
C GLY A 50 12.14 24.11 1.78
N GLU A 51 11.67 22.98 2.32
CA GLU A 51 12.50 21.79 2.55
C GLU A 51 12.62 20.92 1.30
N LYS A 52 13.69 20.12 1.22
CA LYS A 52 13.82 19.09 0.19
C LYS A 52 12.68 18.09 0.32
N VAL A 53 11.96 17.85 -0.77
CA VAL A 53 10.88 16.86 -0.84
C VAL A 53 11.45 15.45 -0.69
N THR A 54 10.90 14.66 0.22
CA THR A 54 11.31 13.27 0.45
C THR A 54 10.12 12.35 0.71
N ASN A 55 10.37 11.05 0.79
CA ASN A 55 9.38 10.06 1.24
C ASN A 55 9.57 9.68 2.72
N PHE A 56 10.56 10.28 3.41
CA PHE A 56 10.86 9.94 4.78
C PHE A 56 9.86 10.62 5.72
N LEU A 57 8.88 9.84 6.17
CA LEU A 57 7.90 10.25 7.15
C LEU A 57 8.30 9.68 8.51
N ASN A 58 8.72 10.53 9.43
CA ASN A 58 9.01 10.12 10.80
C ASN A 58 7.69 9.82 11.54
N PRO A 59 7.44 8.57 12.00
CA PRO A 59 6.19 8.22 12.67
C PRO A 59 5.96 9.01 13.96
N ARG A 60 7.01 9.54 14.60
CA ARG A 60 6.89 10.34 15.82
C ARG A 60 6.20 11.68 15.58
N ASP A 61 6.21 12.16 14.33
CA ASP A 61 5.60 13.42 13.93
C ASP A 61 4.13 13.23 13.49
N LEU A 62 3.62 11.99 13.53
CA LEU A 62 2.23 11.67 13.22
C LEU A 62 1.34 11.64 14.48
N PRO A 63 0.07 12.10 14.36
CA PRO A 63 -0.95 11.84 15.36
C PRO A 63 -1.08 10.33 15.64
N LYS A 64 -1.45 9.98 16.88
CA LYS A 64 -1.60 8.58 17.33
C LYS A 64 -2.43 7.74 16.35
N MET A 65 -3.60 8.23 15.96
CA MET A 65 -4.49 7.54 15.02
C MET A 65 -3.85 7.31 13.65
N ALA A 66 -3.18 8.32 13.08
CA ALA A 66 -2.51 8.18 11.79
C ALA A 66 -1.36 7.17 11.83
N LYS A 67 -0.66 7.09 12.97
CA LYS A 67 0.40 6.09 13.20
C LYS A 67 -0.17 4.67 13.27
N GLU A 68 -1.29 4.48 13.95
CA GLU A 68 -2.00 3.18 14.00
C GLU A 68 -2.46 2.77 12.60
N GLN A 69 -3.12 3.66 11.87
CA GLN A 69 -3.54 3.40 10.47
C GLN A 69 -2.36 3.10 9.53
N LEU A 70 -1.23 3.78 9.71
CA LEU A 70 -0.02 3.51 8.93
C LEU A 70 0.54 2.11 9.22
N ARG A 71 0.54 1.70 10.48
CA ARG A 71 0.94 0.35 10.90
C ARG A 71 0.00 -0.69 10.29
N ASP A 72 -1.30 -0.47 10.34
CA ASP A 72 -2.30 -1.39 9.78
C ASP A 72 -2.13 -1.54 8.27
N ALA A 73 -1.95 -0.43 7.55
CA ALA A 73 -1.68 -0.44 6.11
C ALA A 73 -0.43 -1.26 5.76
N PHE A 74 0.67 -1.10 6.50
CA PHE A 74 1.88 -1.90 6.28
C PHE A 74 1.72 -3.37 6.65
N THR A 75 0.89 -3.68 7.64
CA THR A 75 0.59 -5.07 8.04
C THR A 75 -0.19 -5.79 6.93
N ILE A 76 -1.22 -5.14 6.37
CA ILE A 76 -1.98 -5.65 5.21
C ILE A 76 -1.06 -5.95 4.02
N ILE A 77 -0.10 -5.05 3.75
CA ILE A 77 0.86 -5.24 2.65
C ILE A 77 1.78 -6.43 2.92
N ASP A 78 2.31 -6.57 4.14
CA ASP A 78 3.20 -7.70 4.47
C ASP A 78 2.46 -9.04 4.43
N ASP A 79 1.22 -9.09 4.91
CA ASP A 79 0.38 -10.29 4.85
C ASP A 79 0.11 -10.72 3.40
N ALA A 80 -0.27 -9.77 2.53
CA ALA A 80 -0.48 -10.05 1.12
C ALA A 80 0.80 -10.52 0.41
N GLN A 81 1.94 -9.89 0.72
CA GLN A 81 3.22 -10.32 0.17
C GLN A 81 3.63 -11.69 0.70
N SER A 82 3.35 -12.00 1.96
CA SER A 82 3.57 -13.31 2.57
C SER A 82 2.75 -14.39 1.87
N ALA A 83 1.47 -14.13 1.60
CA ALA A 83 0.60 -15.04 0.85
C ALA A 83 1.18 -15.32 -0.55
N VAL A 84 1.57 -14.28 -1.29
CA VAL A 84 2.23 -14.45 -2.61
C VAL A 84 3.52 -15.28 -2.48
N ARG A 85 4.38 -14.98 -1.50
CA ARG A 85 5.60 -15.76 -1.26
C ARG A 85 5.28 -17.23 -1.00
N GLN A 86 4.26 -17.54 -0.22
CA GLN A 86 3.87 -18.91 0.09
C GLN A 86 3.30 -19.64 -1.13
N THR A 87 2.39 -19.00 -1.87
CA THR A 87 1.74 -19.61 -3.04
C THR A 87 2.73 -19.89 -4.18
N TYR A 88 3.70 -19.00 -4.41
CA TYR A 88 4.59 -19.11 -5.57
C TYR A 88 5.99 -19.63 -5.24
N ARG A 89 6.43 -19.70 -3.96
CA ARG A 89 7.66 -20.43 -3.60
C ARG A 89 7.52 -21.94 -3.70
N ALA A 90 6.31 -22.49 -3.48
CA ALA A 90 6.08 -23.93 -3.54
C ALA A 90 6.26 -24.55 -4.94
N GLY A 91 6.34 -23.73 -6.00
CA GLY A 91 6.60 -24.15 -7.38
C GLY A 91 8.05 -23.95 -7.86
N MET A 92 8.97 -23.54 -6.98
CA MET A 92 10.42 -23.42 -7.26
C MET A 92 11.24 -24.45 -6.47
N GLY A 93 10.63 -25.60 -6.16
CA GLY A 93 11.28 -26.79 -5.62
C GLY A 93 11.03 -27.99 -6.51
#